data_AF-A0A964I1A5-F1
#
_entry.id   AF-A0A964I1A5-F1
#
_cell.length_a   1.000
_cell.length_b   1.000
_cell.length_c   1.000
_cell.angle_alpha   90.00
_cell.angle_beta   90.00
_cell.angle_gamma   90.00
#
_symmetry.space_group_name_H-M   'P 1'
#
loop_
_entity.id
_entity.type
_entity.pdbx_description
1 polymer ?
#
loop_
_entity_poly.entity_id
_entity_poly.type
_entity_poly.pdbx_seq_one_letter_code
_entity_poly.pdbx_strand_id
1 'polypeptide(L)'
;MNKKSIIVFLLCTCLASVNLAWQSEAAEVVLSVSASVQTRIDLKSKIDQQISALKIAIEEAGPAHEDFLQIKADPPGNTLAEQAIYLTSARGLLQRKVAVILQIAVQAATLMTQLLALHKEINEAVISIKEIANSRPTVTPSVECPPGIEFEGESIWETGTVQAVTDGDTVEVKTCRGVLEVRQIGIQATETTKPDHISQCGADEATNLMRKMLPIGSEVQLRATNYASSNNYEEVARPFRTIYAKDSEGKFTIDVQAKLLAAGLSLWFPNSTNEYFHNFKYLALLNSAVEAKVGFWSKTLCPNDLTPLDAIEVWMNSNSPLSNENPFGEYVLLHNKTDKEIDISNWSIRDTSLDLRDEKFAFATGTKIAARQVLTIYLGAPISNYPLSTGEISFGLVSPILQNSTLSEDKFTGDGIYLISPRTIKGGGNIRAWIHRPCVPNDCVAPEWLIKNPDGSARAIPLPQTLAMVLNPAKYARKVPELTGLTAEQVTGALAALDLVAQIFDQSPNSGKATRTVREMSPKAGTNLPAGAQVKVYVGVPDA
;
A
#
# COMPACT_ATOMS: atom_id res chain seq x y z
N MET A 1 -21.13 3.53 -4.07
CA MET A 1 -21.57 4.95 -3.90
C MET A 1 -20.36 5.77 -3.46
N ASN A 2 -20.12 6.96 -4.02
CA ASN A 2 -19.05 7.85 -3.53
C ASN A 2 -19.49 8.46 -2.17
N LYS A 3 -18.57 8.56 -1.20
CA LYS A 3 -18.77 9.11 0.16
C LYS A 3 -19.64 10.38 0.18
N LYS A 4 -19.49 11.28 -0.81
CA LYS A 4 -20.31 12.51 -0.92
C LYS A 4 -21.81 12.26 -1.08
N SER A 5 -22.25 11.25 -1.83
CA SER A 5 -23.69 10.96 -2.01
C SER A 5 -24.33 10.30 -0.80
N ILE A 6 -23.55 9.53 -0.03
CA ILE A 6 -23.99 8.93 1.24
C ILE A 6 -24.18 10.02 2.30
N ILE A 7 -23.25 10.98 2.36
CA ILE A 7 -23.32 12.13 3.27
C ILE A 7 -24.55 12.99 2.99
N VAL A 8 -24.88 13.26 1.73
CA VAL A 8 -26.08 14.03 1.37
C VAL A 8 -27.36 13.27 1.73
N PHE A 9 -27.42 11.96 1.48
CA PHE A 9 -28.57 11.13 1.85
C PHE A 9 -28.78 11.10 3.37
N LEU A 10 -27.70 10.97 4.16
CA LEU A 10 -27.73 11.00 5.64
C LEU A 10 -28.11 12.37 6.20
N LEU A 11 -27.60 13.47 5.62
CA LEU A 11 -27.99 14.84 6.02
C LEU A 11 -29.48 15.08 5.79
N CYS A 12 -30.00 14.62 4.64
CA CYS A 12 -31.41 14.72 4.28
C CYS A 12 -32.31 13.90 5.22
N THR A 13 -31.94 12.66 5.56
CA THR A 13 -32.73 11.82 6.49
C THR A 13 -32.66 12.31 7.93
N CYS A 14 -31.52 12.84 8.38
CA CYS A 14 -31.39 13.47 9.70
C CYS A 14 -32.25 14.74 9.80
N LEU A 15 -32.29 15.59 8.77
CA LEU A 15 -33.13 16.79 8.74
C LEU A 15 -34.64 16.47 8.76
N ALA A 16 -35.06 15.34 8.16
CA ALA A 16 -36.45 14.89 8.18
C ALA A 16 -36.91 14.34 9.55
N SER A 17 -35.97 13.96 10.43
CA SER A 17 -36.26 13.32 11.72
C SER A 17 -36.49 14.29 12.90
N VAL A 18 -36.37 15.60 12.68
CA VAL A 18 -36.58 16.63 13.72
C VAL A 18 -37.99 17.22 13.58
N ASN A 19 -38.84 17.01 14.59
CA ASN A 19 -40.27 17.38 14.61
C ASN A 19 -40.52 18.91 14.53
N LEU A 20 -40.65 19.47 13.33
CA LEU A 20 -41.22 20.81 13.09
C LEU A 20 -41.91 20.86 11.71
N ALA A 21 -42.79 21.85 11.49
CA ALA A 21 -43.67 22.05 10.32
C ALA A 21 -42.99 22.17 8.93
N TRP A 22 -41.68 21.90 8.82
CA TRP A 22 -40.83 21.97 7.63
C TRP A 22 -40.75 20.66 6.83
N GLN A 23 -41.61 19.68 7.16
CA GLN A 23 -41.54 18.33 6.59
C GLN A 23 -41.88 18.25 5.10
N SER A 24 -42.62 19.19 4.50
CA SER A 24 -43.02 19.09 3.09
C SER A 24 -41.89 19.41 2.11
N GLU A 25 -41.15 20.49 2.33
CA GLU A 25 -40.07 20.91 1.42
C GLU A 25 -38.80 20.05 1.58
N ALA A 26 -38.44 19.69 2.81
CA ALA A 26 -37.29 18.82 3.06
C ALA A 26 -37.54 17.39 2.53
N ALA A 27 -38.76 16.85 2.66
CA ALA A 27 -39.10 15.53 2.13
C ALA A 27 -39.08 15.49 0.59
N GLU A 28 -39.53 16.54 -0.10
CA GLU A 28 -39.40 16.66 -1.57
C GLU A 28 -37.93 16.71 -2.03
N VAL A 29 -37.06 17.39 -1.28
CA VAL A 29 -35.61 17.41 -1.54
C VAL A 29 -34.96 16.05 -1.27
N VAL A 30 -35.38 15.32 -0.22
CA VAL A 30 -34.89 13.96 0.06
C VAL A 30 -35.26 12.98 -1.07
N LEU A 31 -36.51 13.03 -1.54
CA LEU A 31 -37.00 12.18 -2.62
C LEU A 31 -36.30 12.46 -3.95
N SER A 32 -36.09 13.73 -4.30
CA SER A 32 -35.38 14.12 -5.53
C SER A 32 -33.88 13.74 -5.50
N VAL A 33 -33.22 13.86 -4.34
CA VAL A 33 -31.83 13.39 -4.16
C VAL A 33 -31.75 11.87 -4.24
N SER A 34 -32.67 11.13 -3.62
CA SER A 34 -32.69 9.66 -3.67
C SER A 34 -32.89 9.14 -5.10
N ALA A 35 -33.79 9.75 -5.87
CA ALA A 35 -33.98 9.43 -7.28
C ALA A 35 -32.70 9.73 -8.11
N SER A 36 -32.05 10.86 -7.85
CA SER A 36 -30.80 11.27 -8.50
C SER A 36 -29.63 10.32 -8.21
N VAL A 37 -29.59 9.72 -7.02
CA VAL A 37 -28.55 8.72 -6.66
C VAL A 37 -28.71 7.43 -7.48
N GLN A 38 -29.93 6.94 -7.66
CA GLN A 38 -30.17 5.75 -8.49
C GLN A 38 -29.81 6.02 -9.95
N THR A 39 -30.22 7.17 -10.51
CA THR A 39 -29.84 7.60 -11.86
C THR A 39 -28.33 7.68 -12.04
N ARG A 40 -27.58 8.13 -11.02
CA ARG A 40 -26.12 8.16 -11.04
C ARG A 40 -25.50 6.77 -11.11
N ILE A 41 -26.02 5.80 -10.35
CA ILE A 41 -25.53 4.41 -10.36
C ILE A 41 -25.76 3.79 -11.74
N ASP A 42 -26.95 3.99 -12.31
CA ASP A 42 -27.30 3.45 -13.62
C ASP A 42 -26.45 4.08 -14.74
N LEU A 43 -26.23 5.40 -14.71
CA LEU A 43 -25.34 6.09 -15.65
C LEU A 43 -23.89 5.59 -15.54
N LYS A 44 -23.38 5.41 -14.32
CA LYS A 44 -22.03 4.88 -14.11
C LYS A 44 -21.87 3.47 -14.67
N SER A 45 -22.84 2.60 -14.41
CA SER A 45 -22.86 1.23 -14.96
C SER A 45 -22.82 1.23 -16.49
N LYS A 46 -23.63 2.09 -17.14
CA LYS A 46 -23.64 2.25 -18.60
C LYS A 46 -22.31 2.79 -19.14
N ILE A 47 -21.66 3.72 -18.44
CA ILE A 47 -20.34 4.24 -18.82
C ILE A 47 -19.28 3.13 -18.72
N ASP A 48 -19.27 2.38 -17.63
CA ASP A 48 -18.31 1.29 -17.41
C ASP A 48 -18.50 0.17 -18.48
N GLN A 49 -19.74 -0.08 -18.92
CA GLN A 49 -20.05 -0.96 -20.05
C GLN A 49 -19.51 -0.42 -21.38
N GLN A 50 -19.69 0.87 -21.67
CA GLN A 50 -19.18 1.48 -22.92
C GLN A 50 -17.66 1.54 -22.97
N ILE A 51 -16.98 1.78 -21.83
CA ILE A 51 -15.53 1.74 -21.73
C ILE A 51 -15.01 0.33 -22.01
N SER A 52 -15.70 -0.70 -21.52
CA SER A 52 -15.34 -2.10 -21.78
C SER A 52 -15.53 -2.46 -23.27
N ALA A 53 -16.65 -2.03 -23.87
CA ALA A 53 -16.89 -2.21 -25.31
C ALA A 53 -15.84 -1.47 -26.17
N LEU A 54 -15.41 -0.28 -25.75
CA LEU A 54 -14.38 0.50 -26.44
C LEU A 54 -13.03 -0.23 -26.44
N LYS A 55 -12.64 -0.84 -25.32
CA LYS A 55 -11.39 -1.63 -25.22
C LYS A 55 -11.40 -2.79 -26.20
N ILE A 56 -12.50 -3.57 -26.22
CA ILE A 56 -12.66 -4.70 -27.15
C ILE A 56 -12.59 -4.22 -28.61
N ALA A 57 -13.28 -3.12 -28.93
CA ALA A 57 -13.27 -2.58 -30.29
C ALA A 57 -11.87 -2.09 -30.75
N ILE A 58 -11.06 -1.56 -29.81
CA ILE A 58 -9.67 -1.16 -30.07
C ILE A 58 -8.79 -2.40 -30.29
N GLU A 59 -8.92 -3.43 -29.46
CA GLU A 59 -8.19 -4.70 -29.61
C GLU A 59 -8.50 -5.37 -30.95
N GLU A 60 -9.77 -5.38 -31.37
CA GLU A 60 -10.19 -5.92 -32.67
C GLU A 60 -9.74 -5.07 -33.88
N ALA A 61 -9.45 -3.79 -33.69
CA ALA A 61 -9.01 -2.90 -34.77
C ALA A 61 -7.51 -2.99 -35.02
N GLY A 62 -6.72 -3.46 -34.03
CA GLY A 62 -5.26 -3.65 -34.14
C GLY A 62 -4.86 -4.51 -35.35
N PRO A 63 -5.38 -5.75 -35.49
CA PRO A 63 -5.08 -6.60 -36.63
C PRO A 63 -5.47 -5.98 -37.98
N ALA A 64 -6.64 -5.33 -38.07
CA ALA A 64 -7.08 -4.68 -39.30
C ALA A 64 -6.21 -3.48 -39.70
N HIS A 65 -5.57 -2.82 -38.72
CA HIS A 65 -4.61 -1.75 -38.97
C HIS A 65 -3.27 -2.30 -39.47
N GLU A 66 -2.76 -3.37 -38.84
CA GLU A 66 -1.54 -4.07 -39.25
C GLU A 66 -1.68 -4.65 -40.66
N ASP A 67 -2.79 -5.32 -40.97
CA ASP A 67 -3.11 -5.85 -42.29
C ASP A 67 -3.13 -4.75 -43.36
N PHE A 68 -3.72 -3.59 -43.06
CA PHE A 68 -3.74 -2.46 -43.99
C PHE A 68 -2.33 -1.91 -44.24
N LEU A 69 -1.49 -1.80 -43.20
CA LEU A 69 -0.10 -1.35 -43.36
C LEU A 69 0.73 -2.34 -44.18
N GLN A 70 0.52 -3.64 -43.95
CA GLN A 70 1.19 -4.69 -44.70
C GLN A 70 0.78 -4.69 -46.18
N ILE A 71 -0.52 -4.66 -46.48
CA ILE A 71 -1.05 -4.59 -47.85
C ILE A 71 -0.64 -3.29 -48.55
N LYS A 72 -0.46 -2.18 -47.82
CA LYS A 72 0.05 -0.94 -48.39
C LYS A 72 1.54 -1.00 -48.71
N ALA A 73 2.33 -1.70 -47.90
CA ALA A 73 3.78 -1.85 -48.09
C ALA A 73 4.11 -2.85 -49.21
N ASP A 74 3.34 -3.94 -49.30
CA ASP A 74 3.50 -4.99 -50.32
C ASP A 74 2.12 -5.47 -50.80
N PRO A 75 1.50 -4.77 -51.78
CA PRO A 75 0.14 -5.07 -52.21
C PRO A 75 0.07 -6.37 -53.03
N PRO A 76 -0.81 -7.33 -52.66
CA PRO A 76 -0.99 -8.57 -53.40
C PRO A 76 -1.53 -8.33 -54.82
N GLY A 77 -1.11 -9.15 -55.78
CA GLY A 77 -1.59 -9.12 -57.17
C GLY A 77 -0.49 -8.78 -58.18
N ASN A 78 -0.66 -9.27 -59.41
CA ASN A 78 0.34 -9.15 -60.49
C ASN A 78 0.11 -7.89 -61.36
N THR A 79 -1.04 -7.24 -61.19
CA THR A 79 -1.40 -6.02 -61.92
C THR A 79 -1.79 -4.90 -60.96
N LEU A 80 -1.62 -3.65 -61.41
CA LEU A 80 -2.04 -2.47 -60.65
C LEU A 80 -3.54 -2.47 -60.31
N ALA A 81 -4.37 -3.07 -61.19
CA ALA A 81 -5.81 -3.19 -60.96
C ALA A 81 -6.14 -4.16 -59.82
N GLU A 82 -5.44 -5.30 -59.75
CA GLU A 82 -5.61 -6.28 -58.65
C GLU A 82 -5.13 -5.70 -57.32
N GLN A 83 -3.96 -5.06 -57.30
CA GLN A 83 -3.40 -4.41 -56.11
C GLN A 83 -4.34 -3.32 -55.55
N ALA A 84 -4.99 -2.55 -56.43
CA ALA A 84 -5.98 -1.55 -56.03
C ALA A 84 -7.22 -2.16 -55.35
N ILE A 85 -7.64 -3.37 -55.75
CA ILE A 85 -8.78 -4.07 -55.13
C ILE A 85 -8.44 -4.48 -53.69
N TYR A 86 -7.27 -5.09 -53.47
CA TYR A 86 -6.83 -5.49 -52.13
C TYR A 86 -6.68 -4.28 -51.19
N LEU A 87 -6.05 -3.21 -51.67
CA LEU A 87 -5.88 -1.99 -50.89
C LEU A 87 -7.24 -1.34 -50.55
N THR A 88 -8.19 -1.33 -51.49
CA THR A 88 -9.54 -0.78 -51.26
C THR A 88 -10.32 -1.62 -50.26
N SER A 89 -10.21 -2.95 -50.32
CA SER A 89 -10.85 -3.87 -49.39
C SER A 89 -10.32 -3.71 -47.95
N ALA A 90 -8.99 -3.71 -47.78
CA ALA A 90 -8.34 -3.52 -46.49
C ALA A 90 -8.66 -2.15 -45.88
N ARG A 91 -8.65 -1.10 -46.70
CA ARG A 91 -9.06 0.25 -46.29
C ARG A 91 -10.53 0.28 -45.84
N GLY A 92 -11.42 -0.38 -46.56
CA GLY A 92 -12.84 -0.46 -46.21
C GLY A 92 -13.08 -1.20 -44.89
N LEU A 93 -12.32 -2.26 -44.62
CA LEU A 93 -12.37 -2.98 -43.34
C LEU A 93 -11.90 -2.11 -42.18
N LEU A 94 -10.74 -1.45 -42.32
CA LEU A 94 -10.21 -0.53 -41.31
C LEU A 94 -11.19 0.63 -41.03
N GLN A 95 -11.78 1.22 -42.07
CA GLN A 95 -12.78 2.29 -41.93
C GLN A 95 -14.02 1.83 -41.15
N ARG A 96 -14.50 0.60 -41.36
CA ARG A 96 -15.62 0.05 -40.59
C ARG A 96 -15.26 -0.12 -39.12
N LYS A 97 -14.06 -0.63 -38.80
CA LYS A 97 -13.61 -0.78 -37.41
C LYS A 97 -13.44 0.57 -36.71
N VAL A 98 -12.86 1.56 -37.39
CA VAL A 98 -12.74 2.94 -36.87
C VAL A 98 -14.12 3.58 -36.65
N ALA A 99 -15.09 3.35 -37.54
CA ALA A 99 -16.45 3.87 -37.38
C ALA A 99 -17.14 3.30 -36.12
N VAL A 100 -16.94 2.02 -35.81
CA VAL A 100 -17.47 1.39 -34.58
C VAL A 100 -16.83 2.02 -33.33
N ILE A 101 -15.51 2.22 -33.33
CA ILE A 101 -14.80 2.90 -32.23
C ILE A 101 -15.35 4.31 -32.00
N LEU A 102 -15.52 5.09 -33.07
CA LEU A 102 -16.07 6.45 -32.99
C LEU A 102 -17.50 6.45 -32.44
N GLN A 103 -18.34 5.52 -32.87
CA GLN A 103 -19.72 5.41 -32.40
C GLN A 103 -19.78 5.13 -30.89
N ILE A 104 -18.96 4.19 -30.39
CA ILE A 104 -18.87 3.85 -28.96
C ILE A 104 -18.33 5.05 -28.16
N ALA A 105 -17.29 5.72 -28.65
CA ALA A 105 -16.71 6.89 -28.00
C ALA A 105 -17.70 8.05 -27.85
N VAL A 106 -18.52 8.31 -28.89
CA VAL A 106 -19.58 9.33 -28.83
C VAL A 106 -20.68 8.97 -27.82
N GLN A 107 -21.07 7.70 -27.75
CA GLN A 107 -22.04 7.23 -26.75
C GLN A 107 -21.50 7.38 -25.32
N ALA A 108 -20.23 7.02 -25.08
CA ALA A 108 -19.57 7.21 -23.80
C ALA A 108 -19.49 8.69 -23.40
N ALA A 109 -19.10 9.57 -24.33
CA ALA A 109 -19.03 11.02 -24.08
C ALA A 109 -20.41 11.63 -23.76
N THR A 110 -21.47 11.16 -24.42
CA THR A 110 -22.85 11.58 -24.13
C THR A 110 -23.26 11.19 -22.71
N LEU A 111 -22.97 9.95 -22.29
CA LEU A 111 -23.25 9.47 -20.93
C LEU A 111 -22.43 10.23 -19.87
N MET A 112 -21.16 10.53 -20.14
CA MET A 112 -20.34 11.35 -19.24
C MET A 112 -20.89 12.77 -19.09
N THR A 113 -21.41 13.36 -20.16
CA THR A 113 -22.04 14.69 -20.13
C THR A 113 -23.33 14.67 -19.29
N GLN A 114 -24.15 13.63 -19.42
CA GLN A 114 -25.33 13.43 -18.56
C GLN A 114 -24.95 13.26 -17.08
N LEU A 115 -23.88 12.52 -16.81
CA LEU A 115 -23.36 12.35 -15.45
C LEU A 115 -22.85 13.68 -14.86
N LEU A 116 -22.19 14.52 -15.66
CA LEU A 116 -21.72 15.85 -15.23
C LEU A 116 -22.87 16.79 -14.92
N ALA A 117 -23.92 16.82 -15.75
CA ALA A 117 -25.13 17.62 -15.49
C ALA A 117 -25.79 17.24 -14.16
N LEU A 118 -25.92 15.93 -13.88
CA LEU A 118 -26.46 15.43 -12.62
C LEU A 118 -25.61 15.82 -11.40
N HIS A 119 -24.28 15.85 -11.53
CA HIS A 119 -23.41 16.34 -10.44
C HIS A 119 -23.61 17.83 -10.15
N LYS A 120 -23.88 18.64 -11.18
CA LYS A 120 -24.15 20.07 -11.02
C LYS A 120 -25.43 20.29 -10.22
N GLU A 121 -26.52 19.62 -10.58
CA GLU A 121 -27.81 19.72 -9.87
C GLU A 121 -27.70 19.30 -8.39
N ILE A 122 -26.97 18.21 -8.10
CA ILE A 122 -26.72 17.77 -6.72
C ILE A 122 -25.92 18.82 -5.94
N ASN A 123 -24.91 19.44 -6.54
CA ASN A 123 -24.11 20.47 -5.87
C ASN A 123 -24.93 21.73 -5.58
N GLU A 124 -25.78 22.17 -6.52
CA GLU A 124 -26.68 23.31 -6.36
C GLU A 124 -27.70 23.05 -5.24
N ALA A 125 -28.26 21.84 -5.17
CA ALA A 125 -29.14 21.45 -4.07
C ALA A 125 -28.44 21.50 -2.69
N VAL A 126 -27.17 21.07 -2.61
CA VAL A 126 -26.39 21.14 -1.36
C VAL A 126 -26.11 22.57 -0.92
N ILE A 127 -25.86 23.48 -1.87
CA ILE A 127 -25.67 24.91 -1.58
C ILE A 127 -26.97 25.51 -1.02
N SER A 128 -28.10 25.24 -1.66
CA SER A 128 -29.42 25.70 -1.19
C SER A 128 -29.74 25.20 0.23
N ILE A 129 -29.46 23.93 0.54
CA ILE A 129 -29.62 23.38 1.89
C ILE A 129 -28.77 24.13 2.92
N LYS A 130 -27.53 24.49 2.58
CA LYS A 130 -26.64 25.25 3.48
C LYS A 130 -27.14 26.67 3.70
N GLU A 131 -27.62 27.33 2.67
CA GLU A 131 -28.17 28.69 2.76
C GLU A 131 -29.44 28.73 3.63
N ILE A 132 -30.31 27.71 3.51
CA ILE A 132 -31.50 27.54 4.37
C ILE A 132 -31.11 27.21 5.82
N ALA A 133 -30.07 26.41 6.04
CA ALA A 133 -29.56 26.13 7.39
C ALA A 133 -28.97 27.36 8.07
N ASN A 134 -28.33 28.25 7.30
CA ASN A 134 -27.66 29.45 7.79
C ASN A 134 -28.62 30.64 8.04
N SER A 135 -29.83 30.63 7.47
CA SER A 135 -30.83 31.70 7.64
C SER A 135 -31.73 31.54 8.88
N ARG A 136 -31.42 30.59 9.78
CA ARG A 136 -32.20 30.33 10.99
C ARG A 136 -32.10 31.49 11.99
N PRO A 137 -33.22 31.97 12.57
CA PRO A 137 -33.17 32.91 13.70
C PRO A 137 -32.58 32.22 14.94
N THR A 138 -31.59 32.88 15.54
CA THR A 138 -30.74 32.35 16.61
C THR A 138 -31.54 32.12 17.90
N VAL A 139 -31.85 30.87 18.19
CA VAL A 139 -32.14 30.44 19.57
C VAL A 139 -30.79 30.27 20.25
N THR A 140 -30.49 31.09 21.27
CA THR A 140 -29.23 31.06 22.03
C THR A 140 -28.90 29.63 22.52
N PRO A 141 -27.83 28.98 22.00
CA PRO A 141 -27.36 27.69 22.48
C PRO A 141 -26.44 27.86 23.70
N SER A 142 -26.26 26.79 24.48
CA SER A 142 -25.36 26.72 25.62
C SER A 142 -23.89 26.85 25.22
N VAL A 143 -23.13 27.61 26.03
CA VAL A 143 -21.66 27.77 26.10
C VAL A 143 -20.91 27.29 24.85
N GLU A 144 -20.66 28.22 23.94
CA GLU A 144 -19.67 28.05 22.88
C GLU A 144 -18.33 27.70 23.55
N CYS A 145 -17.78 26.53 23.24
CA CYS A 145 -16.45 26.16 23.70
C CYS A 145 -15.46 27.26 23.31
N PRO A 146 -14.51 27.62 24.18
CA PRO A 146 -13.55 28.66 23.85
C PRO A 146 -12.81 28.32 22.55
N PRO A 147 -12.45 29.34 21.75
CA PRO A 147 -11.62 29.14 20.57
C PRO A 147 -10.25 28.56 20.98
N GLY A 148 -9.58 27.94 20.02
CA GLY A 148 -8.23 27.42 20.24
C GLY A 148 -7.28 28.52 20.72
N ILE A 149 -6.47 28.20 21.73
CA ILE A 149 -5.46 29.12 22.26
C ILE A 149 -4.10 28.69 21.72
N GLU A 150 -3.46 29.55 20.92
CA GLU A 150 -2.11 29.28 20.42
C GLU A 150 -1.13 29.07 21.58
N PHE A 151 -0.35 28.00 21.51
CA PHE A 151 0.57 27.58 22.55
C PHE A 151 1.76 26.83 21.94
N GLU A 152 2.93 27.47 21.96
CA GLU A 152 4.22 26.86 21.60
C GLU A 152 4.23 26.15 20.22
N GLY A 153 3.55 26.70 19.20
CA GLY A 153 3.54 26.13 17.84
C GLY A 153 2.39 25.15 17.54
N GLU A 154 1.58 24.80 18.55
CA GLU A 154 0.27 24.18 18.39
C GLU A 154 -0.84 25.11 18.91
N SER A 155 -2.08 24.66 18.93
CA SER A 155 -3.18 25.29 19.67
C SER A 155 -3.80 24.33 20.67
N ILE A 156 -4.17 24.85 21.84
CA ILE A 156 -5.00 24.17 22.83
C ILE A 156 -6.45 24.30 22.36
N TRP A 157 -7.01 23.23 21.80
CA TRP A 157 -8.37 23.23 21.28
C TRP A 157 -9.39 22.84 22.34
N GLU A 158 -9.03 21.88 23.20
CA GLU A 158 -9.90 21.39 24.27
C GLU A 158 -9.14 21.26 25.59
N THR A 159 -9.87 21.43 26.69
CA THR A 159 -9.54 20.87 28.00
C THR A 159 -10.67 19.96 28.41
N GLY A 160 -10.37 18.84 29.07
CA GLY A 160 -11.38 17.87 29.43
C GLY A 160 -10.92 16.88 30.49
N THR A 161 -11.80 15.93 30.76
CA THR A 161 -11.61 14.88 31.76
C THR A 161 -11.62 13.51 31.11
N VAL A 162 -10.62 12.69 31.38
CA VAL A 162 -10.50 11.32 30.85
C VAL A 162 -11.67 10.47 31.35
N GLN A 163 -12.39 9.83 30.43
CA GLN A 163 -13.47 8.89 30.72
C GLN A 163 -13.00 7.44 30.59
N ALA A 164 -12.18 7.16 29.57
CA ALA A 164 -11.64 5.83 29.32
C ALA A 164 -10.30 5.90 28.60
N VAL A 165 -9.47 4.88 28.83
CA VAL A 165 -8.28 4.57 28.02
C VAL A 165 -8.59 3.27 27.29
N THR A 166 -8.91 3.40 26.00
CA THR A 166 -9.35 2.31 25.14
C THR A 166 -8.19 1.36 24.87
N ASP A 167 -7.07 1.90 24.42
CA ASP A 167 -5.81 1.18 24.17
C ASP A 167 -4.60 2.13 24.32
N GLY A 168 -3.44 1.71 23.79
CA GLY A 168 -2.18 2.45 23.91
C GLY A 168 -2.09 3.75 23.09
N ASP A 169 -3.03 4.03 22.18
CA ASP A 169 -3.01 5.27 21.38
C ASP A 169 -4.39 5.92 21.15
N THR A 170 -5.40 5.44 21.86
CA THR A 170 -6.79 5.93 21.84
C THR A 170 -7.34 6.18 23.25
N VAL A 171 -7.86 7.39 23.49
CA VAL A 171 -8.39 7.84 24.80
C VAL A 171 -9.72 8.57 24.62
N GLU A 172 -10.71 8.26 25.46
CA GLU A 172 -11.97 9.01 25.50
C GLU A 172 -11.90 10.16 26.52
N VAL A 173 -12.22 11.38 26.07
CA VAL A 173 -12.14 12.59 26.89
C VAL A 173 -13.47 13.34 26.83
N LYS A 174 -14.06 13.61 28.00
CA LYS A 174 -15.23 14.48 28.12
C LYS A 174 -14.79 15.93 28.10
N THR A 175 -15.27 16.68 27.12
CA THR A 175 -14.98 18.10 26.91
C THR A 175 -16.28 18.91 26.87
N CYS A 176 -16.17 20.23 26.72
CA CYS A 176 -17.33 21.08 26.45
C CYS A 176 -18.01 20.77 25.09
N ARG A 177 -17.35 20.05 24.18
CA ARG A 177 -17.87 19.59 22.88
C ARG A 177 -18.49 18.19 22.94
N GLY A 178 -18.61 17.62 24.14
CA GLY A 178 -19.05 16.24 24.34
C GLY A 178 -17.88 15.28 24.60
N VAL A 179 -18.16 13.98 24.50
CA VAL A 179 -17.12 12.94 24.63
C VAL A 179 -16.44 12.77 23.28
N LEU A 180 -15.12 12.99 23.27
CA LEU A 180 -14.26 12.81 22.11
C LEU A 180 -13.47 11.52 22.28
N GLU A 181 -13.53 10.63 21.30
CA GLU A 181 -12.59 9.52 21.18
C GLU A 181 -11.36 10.01 20.41
N VAL A 182 -10.28 10.26 21.13
CA VAL A 182 -9.08 10.94 20.61
C VAL A 182 -8.10 9.92 20.07
N ARG A 183 -7.66 10.10 18.81
CA ARG A 183 -6.53 9.36 18.23
C ARG A 183 -5.25 10.17 18.38
N GLN A 184 -4.25 9.58 19.03
CA GLN A 184 -2.99 10.25 19.35
C GLN A 184 -2.13 10.53 18.11
N ILE A 185 -1.72 11.79 17.92
CA ILE A 185 -0.87 12.22 16.81
C ILE A 185 0.54 11.62 16.90
N GLY A 186 1.10 11.19 15.77
CA GLY A 186 2.53 10.92 15.65
C GLY A 186 3.00 9.57 16.21
N ILE A 187 2.08 8.77 16.78
CA ILE A 187 2.40 7.48 17.38
C ILE A 187 1.40 6.40 16.95
N GLN A 188 1.84 5.14 16.92
CA GLN A 188 1.00 3.97 16.72
C GLN A 188 1.36 2.92 17.78
N ALA A 189 0.49 2.71 18.75
CA ALA A 189 0.64 1.61 19.68
C ALA A 189 0.28 0.29 18.99
N THR A 190 0.79 -0.81 19.53
CA THR A 190 0.36 -2.15 19.16
C THR A 190 -1.06 -2.40 19.65
N GLU A 191 -1.85 -3.13 18.86
CA GLU A 191 -3.29 -3.33 19.11
C GLU A 191 -3.55 -4.35 20.22
N THR A 192 -4.46 -4.02 21.13
CA THR A 192 -4.98 -4.95 22.14
C THR A 192 -5.93 -5.97 21.53
N THR A 193 -6.25 -7.03 22.26
CA THR A 193 -7.21 -8.05 21.81
C THR A 193 -8.57 -7.43 21.44
N LYS A 194 -9.06 -7.75 20.25
CA LYS A 194 -10.42 -7.47 19.76
C LYS A 194 -11.04 -8.78 19.27
N PRO A 195 -12.37 -8.87 19.04
CA PRO A 195 -13.01 -10.13 18.62
C PRO A 195 -12.43 -10.75 17.34
N ASP A 196 -11.84 -9.92 16.48
CA ASP A 196 -11.29 -10.28 15.17
C ASP A 196 -9.76 -10.49 15.17
N HIS A 197 -9.04 -10.18 16.25
CA HIS A 197 -7.60 -10.41 16.34
C HIS A 197 -7.05 -10.47 17.78
N ILE A 198 -5.99 -11.24 17.94
CA ILE A 198 -5.26 -11.37 19.21
C ILE A 198 -4.43 -10.12 19.51
N SER A 199 -4.24 -9.82 20.81
CA SER A 199 -3.32 -8.78 21.27
C SER A 199 -1.92 -8.96 20.68
N GLN A 200 -1.34 -7.85 20.26
CA GLN A 200 0.04 -7.76 19.81
C GLN A 200 0.99 -7.60 21.00
N CYS A 201 2.22 -8.08 20.83
CA CYS A 201 3.31 -7.86 21.77
C CYS A 201 3.37 -6.39 22.23
N GLY A 202 3.39 -6.14 23.55
CA GLY A 202 3.50 -4.80 24.15
C GLY A 202 2.23 -3.94 24.17
N ALA A 203 1.11 -4.41 23.61
CA ALA A 203 -0.14 -3.65 23.57
C ALA A 203 -0.74 -3.42 24.97
N ASP A 204 -0.71 -4.45 25.82
CA ASP A 204 -1.23 -4.37 27.18
C ASP A 204 -0.32 -3.46 28.04
N GLU A 205 0.99 -3.53 27.85
CA GLU A 205 1.97 -2.67 28.52
C GLU A 205 1.78 -1.20 28.13
N ALA A 206 1.57 -0.90 26.85
CA ALA A 206 1.27 0.46 26.38
C ALA A 206 -0.02 0.99 27.00
N THR A 207 -1.09 0.18 26.97
CA THR A 207 -2.40 0.53 27.55
C THR A 207 -2.31 0.76 29.05
N ASN A 208 -1.57 -0.08 29.77
CA ASN A 208 -1.38 0.06 31.22
C ASN A 208 -0.55 1.29 31.58
N LEU A 209 0.47 1.63 30.79
CA LEU A 209 1.22 2.86 30.97
C LEU A 209 0.33 4.10 30.75
N MET A 210 -0.52 4.07 29.72
CA MET A 210 -1.52 5.12 29.49
C MET A 210 -2.50 5.25 30.66
N ARG A 211 -3.08 4.15 31.16
CA ARG A 211 -3.96 4.16 32.34
C ARG A 211 -3.29 4.70 33.61
N LYS A 212 -1.98 4.48 33.75
CA LYS A 212 -1.21 5.02 34.87
C LYS A 212 -0.97 6.53 34.75
N MET A 213 -0.72 7.02 33.53
CA MET A 213 -0.52 8.46 33.27
C MET A 213 -1.84 9.24 33.23
N LEU A 214 -2.91 8.60 32.77
CA LEU A 214 -4.25 9.15 32.60
C LEU A 214 -5.30 8.30 33.33
N PRO A 215 -5.26 8.20 34.68
CA PRO A 215 -6.37 7.60 35.42
C PRO A 215 -7.71 8.25 35.04
N ILE A 216 -8.79 7.47 35.04
CA ILE A 216 -10.14 8.00 34.80
C ILE A 216 -10.41 9.14 35.78
N GLY A 217 -10.95 10.25 35.27
CA GLY A 217 -11.14 11.48 36.04
C GLY A 217 -9.97 12.47 35.97
N SER A 218 -8.85 12.12 35.35
CA SER A 218 -7.72 13.05 35.17
C SER A 218 -8.07 14.17 34.19
N GLU A 219 -7.62 15.38 34.51
CA GLU A 219 -7.72 16.53 33.60
C GLU A 219 -6.60 16.50 32.56
N VAL A 220 -6.94 16.82 31.31
CA VAL A 220 -6.00 16.85 30.19
C VAL A 220 -6.22 18.07 29.30
N GLN A 221 -5.16 18.49 28.62
CA GLN A 221 -5.24 19.40 27.47
C GLN A 221 -5.06 18.62 26.18
N LEU A 222 -5.92 18.90 25.20
CA LEU A 222 -5.81 18.36 23.85
C LEU A 222 -5.29 19.46 22.92
N ARG A 223 -4.17 19.18 22.25
CA ARG A 223 -3.49 20.11 21.36
C ARG A 223 -3.38 19.55 19.94
N ALA A 224 -3.38 20.42 18.95
CA ALA A 224 -3.13 20.09 17.55
C ALA A 224 -2.76 21.38 16.79
N THR A 225 -2.10 21.26 15.64
CA THR A 225 -1.88 22.42 14.76
C THR A 225 -3.17 22.84 14.04
N ASN A 226 -4.07 21.88 13.77
CA ASN A 226 -5.33 22.15 13.11
C ASN A 226 -6.50 21.45 13.81
N TYR A 227 -7.51 22.23 14.22
CA TYR A 227 -8.72 21.72 14.86
C TYR A 227 -9.42 20.61 14.06
N ALA A 228 -9.45 20.75 12.73
CA ALA A 228 -10.17 19.86 11.83
C ALA A 228 -9.42 18.54 11.55
N SER A 229 -8.22 18.35 12.11
CA SER A 229 -7.45 17.11 11.96
C SER A 229 -8.16 15.94 12.65
N SER A 230 -8.42 14.89 11.88
CA SER A 230 -9.07 13.66 12.33
C SER A 230 -8.70 12.48 11.43
N ASN A 231 -8.97 11.26 11.90
CA ASN A 231 -8.91 10.09 11.03
C ASN A 231 -10.16 10.05 10.12
N ASN A 232 -9.98 9.77 8.83
CA ASN A 232 -11.07 9.71 7.83
C ASN A 232 -11.58 8.26 7.61
N TYR A 233 -11.23 7.35 8.50
CA TYR A 233 -11.37 5.90 8.33
C TYR A 233 -12.66 5.32 8.94
N GLU A 234 -13.26 5.99 9.93
CA GLU A 234 -14.44 5.48 10.66
C GLU A 234 -15.71 6.29 10.35
N GLU A 235 -16.88 5.68 10.57
CA GLU A 235 -18.20 6.32 10.43
C GLU A 235 -18.35 7.54 11.37
N VAL A 236 -17.56 7.58 12.45
CA VAL A 236 -17.34 8.73 13.33
C VAL A 236 -15.85 9.09 13.28
N ALA A 237 -15.51 10.25 12.72
CA ALA A 237 -14.13 10.68 12.62
C ALA A 237 -13.56 11.01 14.01
N ARG A 238 -12.51 10.30 14.44
CA ARG A 238 -11.79 10.55 15.69
C ARG A 238 -10.84 11.73 15.52
N PRO A 239 -10.94 12.80 16.34
CA PRO A 239 -10.01 13.92 16.26
C PRO A 239 -8.59 13.48 16.58
N PHE A 240 -7.65 13.97 15.78
CA PHE A 240 -6.23 13.84 16.04
C PHE A 240 -5.80 14.87 17.07
N ARG A 241 -5.25 14.44 18.21
CA ARG A 241 -4.72 15.34 19.23
C ARG A 241 -3.46 14.81 19.89
N THR A 242 -2.60 15.74 20.29
CA THR A 242 -1.55 15.55 21.28
C THR A 242 -2.16 15.73 22.67
N ILE A 243 -1.97 14.75 23.57
CA ILE A 243 -2.56 14.78 24.91
C ILE A 243 -1.50 15.19 25.93
N TYR A 244 -1.78 16.26 26.69
CA TYR A 244 -0.93 16.72 27.80
C TYR A 244 -1.63 16.47 29.14
N ALA A 245 -0.97 15.72 30.02
CA ALA A 245 -1.36 15.51 31.40
C ALA A 245 -0.69 16.52 32.34
N LYS A 246 -1.24 16.66 33.54
CA LYS A 246 -0.66 17.51 34.60
C LYS A 246 0.57 16.86 35.23
N ASP A 247 1.61 17.66 35.47
CA ASP A 247 2.73 17.31 36.33
C ASP A 247 2.38 17.43 37.82
N SER A 248 3.37 17.17 38.69
CA SER A 248 3.24 17.29 40.15
C SER A 248 2.86 18.70 40.61
N GLU A 249 3.16 19.71 39.82
CA GLU A 249 2.86 21.12 40.05
C GLU A 249 1.49 21.53 39.47
N GLY A 250 0.76 20.59 38.86
CA GLY A 250 -0.56 20.82 38.28
C GLY A 250 -0.55 21.47 36.89
N LYS A 251 0.61 21.57 36.23
CA LYS A 251 0.78 22.18 34.90
C LYS A 251 0.74 21.11 33.81
N PHE A 252 0.13 21.44 32.67
CA PHE A 252 0.00 20.52 31.52
C PHE A 252 1.30 20.40 30.72
N THR A 253 2.29 19.71 31.27
CA THR A 253 3.64 19.57 30.70
C THR A 253 3.99 18.13 30.31
N ILE A 254 3.20 17.14 30.73
CA ILE A 254 3.45 15.73 30.42
C ILE A 254 2.80 15.37 29.09
N ASP A 255 3.61 15.39 28.03
CA ASP A 255 3.26 14.78 26.74
C ASP A 255 3.26 13.24 26.86
N VAL A 256 2.06 12.65 26.88
CA VAL A 256 1.90 11.21 27.11
C VAL A 256 2.39 10.35 25.94
N GLN A 257 2.39 10.91 24.72
CA GLN A 257 2.89 10.21 23.51
C GLN A 257 4.41 10.12 23.55
N ALA A 258 5.08 11.20 23.93
CA ALA A 258 6.51 11.20 24.19
C ALA A 258 6.90 10.17 25.27
N LYS A 259 6.09 10.01 26.32
CA LYS A 259 6.33 9.00 27.36
C LYS A 259 6.19 7.56 26.85
N LEU A 260 5.21 7.28 25.98
CA LEU A 260 5.06 5.97 25.35
C LEU A 260 6.26 5.61 24.45
N LEU A 261 6.69 6.56 23.61
CA LEU A 261 7.86 6.39 22.75
C LEU A 261 9.14 6.17 23.56
N ALA A 262 9.37 6.98 24.60
CA ALA A 262 10.53 6.83 25.48
C ALA A 262 10.55 5.49 26.24
N ALA A 263 9.38 4.91 26.51
CA ALA A 263 9.26 3.58 27.10
C ALA A 263 9.45 2.44 26.07
N GLY A 264 9.54 2.75 24.77
CA GLY A 264 9.58 1.77 23.70
C GLY A 264 8.26 1.00 23.53
N LEU A 265 7.12 1.62 23.85
CA LEU A 265 5.79 0.99 23.84
C LEU A 265 4.86 1.56 22.76
N SER A 266 5.40 2.36 21.84
CA SER A 266 4.69 2.82 20.65
C SER A 266 5.67 3.00 19.48
N LEU A 267 5.16 2.87 18.26
CA LEU A 267 5.90 3.11 17.03
C LEU A 267 5.76 4.58 16.64
N TRP A 268 6.78 5.13 15.99
CA TRP A 268 6.69 6.47 15.40
C TRP A 268 5.79 6.42 14.15
N PHE A 269 4.68 7.14 14.18
CA PHE A 269 3.69 7.16 13.09
C PHE A 269 3.46 8.60 12.64
N PRO A 270 4.41 9.19 11.90
CA PRO A 270 4.40 10.61 11.59
C PRO A 270 3.20 10.97 10.72
N ASN A 271 2.39 11.94 11.16
CA ASN A 271 1.32 12.45 10.31
C ASN A 271 1.95 13.29 9.19
N SER A 272 1.71 12.92 7.94
CA SER A 272 2.27 13.59 6.76
C SER A 272 1.35 14.61 6.11
N THR A 273 0.14 14.82 6.65
CA THR A 273 -0.88 15.67 6.02
C THR A 273 -0.91 17.08 6.59
N ASN A 274 -0.96 17.25 7.92
CA ASN A 274 -1.01 18.58 8.56
C ASN A 274 -0.51 18.64 10.02
N GLU A 275 -0.22 17.50 10.66
CA GLU A 275 0.13 17.45 12.10
C GLU A 275 1.60 17.03 12.31
N TYR A 276 2.54 17.83 11.82
CA TYR A 276 3.97 17.48 11.77
C TYR A 276 4.77 17.85 13.01
N PHE A 277 4.19 18.67 13.89
CA PHE A 277 4.91 19.47 14.88
C PHE A 277 5.83 18.63 15.78
N HIS A 278 5.39 17.45 16.21
CA HIS A 278 6.18 16.56 17.08
C HIS A 278 6.98 15.48 16.35
N ASN A 279 6.89 15.38 15.02
CA ASN A 279 7.42 14.22 14.28
C ASN A 279 8.92 14.00 14.52
N PHE A 280 9.75 15.04 14.49
CA PHE A 280 11.18 14.93 14.74
C PHE A 280 11.50 14.53 16.19
N LYS A 281 10.87 15.21 17.16
CA LYS A 281 11.00 14.90 18.59
C LYS A 281 10.65 13.44 18.88
N TYR A 282 9.58 12.94 18.27
CA TYR A 282 9.10 11.59 18.48
C TYR A 282 10.02 10.53 17.88
N LEU A 283 10.57 10.78 16.69
CA LEU A 283 11.59 9.89 16.14
C LEU A 283 12.85 9.85 17.02
N ALA A 284 13.29 10.99 17.56
CA ALA A 284 14.45 11.04 18.46
C ALA A 284 14.22 10.23 19.75
N LEU A 285 13.02 10.29 20.32
CA LEU A 285 12.64 9.50 21.50
C LEU A 285 12.59 8.00 21.20
N LEU A 286 12.02 7.63 20.05
CA LEU A 286 11.99 6.24 19.58
C LEU A 286 13.42 5.69 19.41
N ASN A 287 14.32 6.43 18.76
CA ASN A 287 15.72 6.02 18.58
C ASN A 287 16.46 5.92 19.93
N SER A 288 16.16 6.80 20.90
CA SER A 288 16.71 6.68 22.25
C SER A 288 16.23 5.41 22.95
N ALA A 289 14.95 5.04 22.79
CA ALA A 289 14.40 3.81 23.33
C ALA A 289 15.01 2.55 22.67
N VAL A 290 15.25 2.62 21.36
CA VAL A 290 15.98 1.60 20.59
C VAL A 290 17.38 1.37 21.16
N GLU A 291 18.16 2.43 21.34
CA GLU A 291 19.52 2.36 21.87
C GLU A 291 19.54 1.79 23.29
N ALA A 292 18.57 2.18 24.11
CA ALA A 292 18.39 1.66 25.46
C ALA A 292 17.83 0.22 25.53
N LYS A 293 17.41 -0.35 24.39
CA LYS A 293 16.79 -1.68 24.27
C LYS A 293 15.60 -1.88 25.22
N VAL A 294 14.74 -0.87 25.35
CA VAL A 294 13.54 -0.90 26.20
C VAL A 294 12.27 -1.21 25.41
N GLY A 295 11.22 -1.71 26.08
CA GLY A 295 9.94 -2.02 25.42
C GLY A 295 10.11 -3.03 24.27
N PHE A 296 9.56 -2.70 23.09
CA PHE A 296 9.63 -3.54 21.87
C PHE A 296 11.06 -3.85 21.44
N TRP A 297 12.03 -3.02 21.83
CA TRP A 297 13.44 -3.16 21.47
C TRP A 297 14.18 -4.14 22.39
N SER A 298 13.49 -4.65 23.42
CA SER A 298 14.03 -5.62 24.37
C SER A 298 13.83 -7.07 23.90
N LYS A 299 14.73 -7.96 24.32
CA LYS A 299 14.61 -9.40 24.05
C LYS A 299 13.45 -10.05 24.82
N THR A 300 13.01 -9.43 25.91
CA THR A 300 12.23 -10.11 26.95
C THR A 300 10.81 -9.60 27.09
N LEU A 301 10.41 -8.50 26.43
CA LEU A 301 9.05 -7.99 26.54
C LEU A 301 8.01 -9.08 26.20
N CYS A 302 8.28 -9.86 25.16
CA CYS A 302 7.36 -10.90 24.69
C CYS A 302 7.97 -12.31 24.77
N PRO A 303 7.25 -13.30 25.34
CA PRO A 303 7.74 -14.66 25.50
C PRO A 303 8.01 -15.39 24.18
N ASN A 304 8.87 -16.42 24.23
CA ASN A 304 9.13 -17.41 23.18
C ASN A 304 9.85 -16.94 21.91
N ASP A 305 10.91 -16.16 22.06
CA ASP A 305 11.75 -15.84 20.92
C ASP A 305 13.14 -16.46 21.00
N LEU A 306 13.44 -17.33 20.04
CA LEU A 306 14.70 -18.05 19.94
C LEU A 306 15.71 -17.34 19.04
N THR A 307 15.29 -16.33 18.27
CA THR A 307 16.20 -15.62 17.38
C THR A 307 16.84 -14.45 18.11
N PRO A 308 18.18 -14.37 18.14
CA PRO A 308 18.86 -13.26 18.80
C PRO A 308 18.51 -11.92 18.15
N LEU A 309 18.21 -10.92 18.99
CA LEU A 309 18.31 -9.50 18.60
C LEU A 309 19.67 -9.28 17.92
N ASP A 310 19.70 -8.47 16.86
CA ASP A 310 20.89 -8.08 16.09
C ASP A 310 21.42 -9.13 15.07
N ALA A 311 20.75 -10.29 14.94
CA ALA A 311 21.11 -11.35 13.98
C ALA A 311 20.74 -11.02 12.52
N ILE A 312 19.67 -10.27 12.32
CA ILE A 312 19.20 -9.79 11.02
C ILE A 312 19.33 -8.27 10.99
N GLU A 313 19.84 -7.75 9.88
CA GLU A 313 19.85 -6.32 9.57
C GLU A 313 18.79 -6.03 8.52
N VAL A 314 18.10 -4.90 8.66
CA VAL A 314 17.00 -4.50 7.77
C VAL A 314 17.42 -3.27 6.98
N TRP A 315 17.17 -3.29 5.69
CA TRP A 315 17.20 -2.10 4.84
C TRP A 315 15.85 -1.99 4.12
N MET A 316 15.39 -0.77 3.86
CA MET A 316 14.19 -0.57 3.06
C MET A 316 14.43 0.37 1.90
N ASN A 317 13.50 0.46 0.96
CA ASN A 317 13.45 1.46 -0.07
C ASN A 317 12.00 1.90 -0.27
N SER A 318 11.69 3.12 0.16
CA SER A 318 10.37 3.75 -0.05
C SER A 318 10.30 4.48 -1.40
N ASN A 319 11.45 4.96 -1.91
CA ASN A 319 11.52 5.64 -3.20
C ASN A 319 11.52 4.62 -4.33
N SER A 320 10.34 4.17 -4.74
CA SER A 320 10.19 3.27 -5.88
C SER A 320 10.89 3.85 -7.12
N PRO A 321 11.85 3.13 -7.72
CA PRO A 321 12.45 3.55 -9.00
C PRO A 321 11.52 3.29 -10.20
N LEU A 322 10.37 2.63 -9.98
CA LEU A 322 9.35 2.42 -11.00
C LEU A 322 8.47 3.67 -11.09
N SER A 323 8.08 4.05 -12.31
CA SER A 323 7.02 5.04 -12.53
C SER A 323 5.67 4.48 -12.04
N ASN A 324 4.60 5.29 -12.04
CA ASN A 324 3.20 4.87 -11.88
C ASN A 324 2.75 4.22 -10.55
N GLU A 325 3.40 4.55 -9.43
CA GLU A 325 2.99 4.13 -8.06
C GLU A 325 2.93 2.61 -7.87
N ASN A 326 3.55 1.79 -8.74
CA ASN A 326 3.62 0.36 -8.49
C ASN A 326 4.49 0.09 -7.24
N PRO A 327 3.92 -0.51 -6.17
CA PRO A 327 4.66 -0.81 -4.94
C PRO A 327 5.75 -1.87 -5.12
N PHE A 328 5.89 -2.50 -6.28
CA PHE A 328 6.97 -3.47 -6.54
C PHE A 328 8.35 -2.81 -6.43
N GLY A 329 8.47 -1.51 -6.66
CA GLY A 329 9.71 -0.77 -6.44
C GLY A 329 9.93 -0.35 -4.99
N GLU A 330 8.93 -0.52 -4.11
CA GLU A 330 9.15 -0.52 -2.67
C GLU A 330 9.59 -1.91 -2.21
N TYR A 331 10.71 -1.97 -1.50
CA TYR A 331 11.25 -3.25 -1.07
C TYR A 331 11.94 -3.15 0.29
N VAL A 332 11.99 -4.30 0.96
CA VAL A 332 12.70 -4.53 2.21
C VAL A 332 13.74 -5.61 1.98
N LEU A 333 14.92 -5.42 2.54
CA LEU A 333 16.02 -6.38 2.51
C LEU A 333 16.28 -6.85 3.93
N LEU A 334 16.33 -8.17 4.11
CA LEU A 334 16.71 -8.81 5.37
C LEU A 334 18.06 -9.48 5.17
N HIS A 335 19.10 -8.94 5.79
CA HIS A 335 20.45 -9.49 5.72
C HIS A 335 20.74 -10.34 6.97
N ASN A 336 21.00 -11.62 6.76
CA ASN A 336 21.45 -12.51 7.84
C ASN A 336 22.94 -12.28 8.10
N LYS A 337 23.25 -11.64 9.23
CA LYS A 337 24.63 -11.33 9.63
C LYS A 337 25.41 -12.51 10.18
N THR A 338 24.78 -13.66 10.35
CA THR A 338 25.37 -14.82 11.01
C THR A 338 25.95 -15.82 10.01
N ASP A 339 26.79 -16.72 10.51
CA ASP A 339 27.35 -17.83 9.74
C ASP A 339 26.43 -19.07 9.71
N LYS A 340 25.17 -18.91 10.13
CA LYS A 340 24.17 -19.97 10.17
C LYS A 340 22.93 -19.54 9.41
N GLU A 341 22.22 -20.50 8.82
CA GLU A 341 20.89 -20.25 8.28
C GLU A 341 19.94 -19.82 9.41
N ILE A 342 19.11 -18.82 9.13
CA ILE A 342 18.02 -18.39 10.03
C ILE A 342 16.70 -18.76 9.39
N ASP A 343 15.91 -19.55 10.12
CA ASP A 343 14.53 -19.86 9.77
C ASP A 343 13.61 -18.72 10.25
N ILE A 344 12.90 -18.11 9.31
CA ILE A 344 11.94 -17.02 9.57
C ILE A 344 10.52 -17.43 9.19
N SER A 345 10.22 -18.72 9.19
CA SER A 345 8.88 -19.25 8.94
C SER A 345 7.84 -18.60 9.86
N ASN A 346 6.78 -18.06 9.28
CA ASN A 346 5.66 -17.42 9.98
C ASN A 346 6.03 -16.13 10.74
N TRP A 347 7.25 -15.60 10.55
CA TRP A 347 7.57 -14.23 10.92
C TRP A 347 6.86 -13.27 9.96
N SER A 348 6.76 -11.99 10.29
CA SER A 348 6.17 -11.00 9.41
C SER A 348 7.01 -9.72 9.39
N ILE A 349 6.83 -8.90 8.37
CA ILE A 349 7.23 -7.49 8.45
C ILE A 349 6.00 -6.64 8.70
N ARG A 350 6.22 -5.48 9.29
CA ARG A 350 5.20 -4.47 9.54
C ARG A 350 5.78 -3.10 9.25
N ASP A 351 4.98 -2.23 8.66
CA ASP A 351 5.24 -0.79 8.57
C ASP A 351 4.66 -0.04 9.79
N THR A 352 4.81 1.28 9.87
CA THR A 352 4.26 2.02 11.02
C THR A 352 2.73 2.02 11.06
N SER A 353 2.05 1.70 9.97
CA SER A 353 0.60 1.52 9.91
C SER A 353 0.13 0.15 10.43
N LEU A 354 -1.10 -0.21 10.06
CA LEU A 354 -1.75 -1.49 10.34
C LEU A 354 -1.92 -2.37 9.10
N ASP A 355 -1.46 -1.93 7.93
CA ASP A 355 -1.76 -2.60 6.66
C ASP A 355 -1.10 -3.98 6.53
N LEU A 356 0.12 -4.12 7.06
CA LEU A 356 0.86 -5.38 7.06
C LEU A 356 0.63 -6.26 8.30
N ARG A 357 -0.38 -5.96 9.14
CA ARG A 357 -0.59 -6.69 10.40
C ARG A 357 -1.18 -8.09 10.25
N ASP A 358 -1.79 -8.39 9.10
CA ASP A 358 -2.54 -9.61 8.80
C ASP A 358 -1.61 -10.82 8.60
N GLU A 359 -2.02 -12.00 9.08
CA GLU A 359 -1.25 -13.24 8.95
C GLU A 359 -0.97 -13.64 7.50
N LYS A 360 -1.78 -13.18 6.53
CA LYS A 360 -1.50 -13.41 5.11
C LYS A 360 -0.18 -12.80 4.62
N PHE A 361 0.34 -11.81 5.36
CA PHE A 361 1.63 -11.18 5.08
C PHE A 361 2.77 -11.79 5.91
N ALA A 362 2.50 -12.82 6.70
CA ALA A 362 3.56 -13.63 7.30
C ALA A 362 4.30 -14.41 6.21
N PHE A 363 5.59 -14.64 6.42
CA PHE A 363 6.40 -15.46 5.54
C PHE A 363 5.92 -16.91 5.57
N ALA A 364 5.85 -17.52 4.40
CA ALA A 364 5.46 -18.92 4.26
C ALA A 364 6.35 -19.84 5.10
N THR A 365 5.77 -20.96 5.56
CA THR A 365 6.55 -22.00 6.23
C THR A 365 7.68 -22.51 5.32
N GLY A 366 8.88 -22.64 5.89
CA GLY A 366 10.11 -22.99 5.18
C GLY A 366 10.92 -21.79 4.68
N THR A 367 10.45 -20.56 4.90
CA THR A 367 11.21 -19.36 4.52
C THR A 367 12.46 -19.22 5.38
N LYS A 368 13.62 -19.18 4.72
CA LYS A 368 14.93 -19.18 5.37
C LYS A 368 15.83 -18.12 4.73
N ILE A 369 16.69 -17.53 5.54
CA ILE A 369 17.79 -16.68 5.07
C ILE A 369 19.09 -17.45 5.31
N ALA A 370 19.73 -17.90 4.24
CA ALA A 370 21.02 -18.57 4.32
C ALA A 370 22.09 -17.68 4.97
N ALA A 371 23.15 -18.30 5.51
CA ALA A 371 24.25 -17.59 6.16
C ALA A 371 24.83 -16.50 5.25
N ARG A 372 24.98 -15.28 5.79
CA ARG A 372 25.50 -14.10 5.05
C ARG A 372 24.70 -13.70 3.81
N GLN A 373 23.50 -14.24 3.61
CA GLN A 373 22.64 -13.93 2.47
C GLN A 373 21.59 -12.87 2.82
N VAL A 374 21.00 -12.32 1.76
CA VAL A 374 19.94 -11.32 1.82
C VAL A 374 18.67 -11.94 1.25
N LEU A 375 17.56 -11.79 1.97
CA LEU A 375 16.21 -12.01 1.44
C LEU A 375 15.63 -10.65 1.01
N THR A 376 15.22 -10.54 -0.24
CA THR A 376 14.48 -9.37 -0.73
C THR A 376 12.99 -9.61 -0.61
N ILE A 377 12.27 -8.61 -0.12
CA ILE A 377 10.82 -8.59 -0.01
C ILE A 377 10.34 -7.40 -0.81
N TYR A 378 9.78 -7.64 -1.99
CA TYR A 378 9.04 -6.62 -2.73
C TYR A 378 7.67 -6.45 -2.08
N LEU A 379 7.26 -5.22 -1.81
CA LEU A 379 5.96 -4.98 -1.17
C LEU A 379 4.83 -5.15 -2.19
N GLY A 380 5.05 -4.69 -3.42
CA GLY A 380 4.07 -4.81 -4.49
C GLY A 380 3.97 -6.15 -5.18
N ALA A 381 2.95 -6.30 -6.03
CA ALA A 381 2.72 -7.48 -6.83
C ALA A 381 3.80 -7.72 -7.90
N PRO A 382 4.12 -8.99 -8.22
CA PRO A 382 5.14 -9.31 -9.21
C PRO A 382 4.80 -8.74 -10.59
N ILE A 383 5.84 -8.35 -11.31
CA ILE A 383 5.69 -7.80 -12.67
C ILE A 383 5.65 -8.95 -13.68
N SER A 384 4.69 -8.88 -14.60
CA SER A 384 4.52 -9.90 -15.66
C SER A 384 5.81 -10.12 -16.46
N ASN A 385 6.13 -11.38 -16.75
CA ASN A 385 7.36 -11.85 -17.41
C ASN A 385 8.69 -11.63 -16.64
N TYR A 386 8.65 -11.14 -15.40
CA TYR A 386 9.83 -10.99 -14.53
C TYR A 386 9.61 -11.81 -13.25
N PRO A 387 9.82 -13.14 -13.29
CA PRO A 387 9.73 -13.97 -12.10
C PRO A 387 10.75 -13.51 -11.05
N LEU A 388 10.41 -13.78 -9.79
CA LEU A 388 11.30 -13.53 -8.66
C LEU A 388 12.49 -14.48 -8.70
N SER A 389 13.67 -13.96 -8.38
CA SER A 389 14.90 -14.74 -8.27
C SER A 389 14.94 -15.51 -6.95
N THR A 390 15.87 -16.47 -6.82
CA THR A 390 16.09 -17.15 -5.54
C THR A 390 16.50 -16.13 -4.46
N GLY A 391 15.83 -16.18 -3.30
CA GLY A 391 16.04 -15.18 -2.25
C GLY A 391 15.24 -13.89 -2.46
N GLU A 392 14.22 -13.91 -3.31
CA GLU A 392 13.26 -12.81 -3.46
C GLU A 392 11.82 -13.31 -3.27
N ILE A 393 11.01 -12.52 -2.56
CA ILE A 393 9.58 -12.75 -2.36
C ILE A 393 8.79 -11.46 -2.60
N SER A 394 7.48 -11.58 -2.76
CA SER A 394 6.57 -10.46 -3.03
C SER A 394 5.34 -10.55 -2.15
N PHE A 395 4.89 -9.43 -1.60
CA PHE A 395 3.69 -9.33 -0.77
C PHE A 395 2.40 -9.04 -1.55
N GLY A 396 2.51 -8.68 -2.84
CA GLY A 396 1.31 -8.58 -3.67
C GLY A 396 0.50 -7.30 -3.50
N LEU A 397 1.03 -6.28 -2.82
CA LEU A 397 0.31 -5.02 -2.66
C LEU A 397 0.05 -4.36 -4.02
N VAL A 398 -1.06 -3.64 -4.09
CA VAL A 398 -1.51 -2.92 -5.29
C VAL A 398 -1.35 -1.41 -5.15
N SER A 399 -0.90 -0.94 -3.98
CA SER A 399 -0.63 0.47 -3.70
C SER A 399 0.62 0.60 -2.82
N PRO A 400 1.39 1.71 -2.94
CA PRO A 400 2.50 2.04 -2.07
C PRO A 400 2.06 2.12 -0.61
N ILE A 401 2.91 1.69 0.30
CA ILE A 401 2.67 1.81 1.74
C ILE A 401 3.78 2.54 2.48
N LEU A 402 4.99 2.59 1.92
CA LEU A 402 6.11 3.25 2.60
C LEU A 402 6.08 4.75 2.34
N GLN A 403 5.89 5.51 3.42
CA GLN A 403 5.92 6.96 3.32
C GLN A 403 7.34 7.47 3.05
N ASN A 404 7.50 8.24 1.96
CA ASN A 404 8.76 8.90 1.65
C ASN A 404 9.15 9.93 2.71
N SER A 405 10.44 9.94 3.03
CA SER A 405 10.98 10.82 4.06
C SER A 405 11.12 12.25 3.57
N THR A 406 10.70 13.21 4.40
CA THR A 406 10.96 14.64 4.20
C THR A 406 11.82 15.14 5.35
N LEU A 407 12.92 15.81 5.03
CA LEU A 407 13.93 16.33 5.97
C LEU A 407 13.93 17.87 5.99
N SER A 408 12.78 18.49 6.21
CA SER A 408 12.68 19.94 6.41
C SER A 408 12.34 20.26 7.86
N GLU A 409 12.82 21.41 8.35
CA GLU A 409 12.59 21.88 9.74
C GLU A 409 11.10 21.90 10.11
N ASP A 410 10.23 22.25 9.17
CA ASP A 410 8.78 22.42 9.41
C ASP A 410 7.95 21.16 9.11
N LYS A 411 8.55 20.19 8.42
CA LYS A 411 7.87 18.98 7.94
C LYS A 411 8.85 17.82 7.93
N PHE A 412 8.83 17.09 9.03
CA PHE A 412 9.59 15.86 9.20
C PHE A 412 8.66 14.67 9.01
N THR A 413 8.86 13.88 7.96
CA THR A 413 8.01 12.71 7.65
C THR A 413 8.85 11.52 7.29
N GLY A 414 8.25 10.34 7.31
CA GLY A 414 8.87 9.11 6.87
C GLY A 414 8.09 7.90 7.39
N ASP A 415 8.77 6.77 7.54
CA ASP A 415 8.16 5.50 7.94
C ASP A 415 9.19 4.61 8.64
N GLY A 416 8.75 3.48 9.17
CA GLY A 416 9.61 2.45 9.72
C GLY A 416 9.15 1.06 9.30
N ILE A 417 10.11 0.15 9.11
CA ILE A 417 9.84 -1.27 8.90
C ILE A 417 10.36 -2.05 10.10
N TYR A 418 9.55 -2.99 10.57
CA TYR A 418 9.78 -3.83 11.73
C TYR A 418 9.66 -5.29 11.32
N LEU A 419 10.73 -6.06 11.51
CA LEU A 419 10.70 -7.51 11.42
C LEU A 419 10.19 -8.07 12.75
N ILE A 420 9.10 -8.81 12.67
CA ILE A 420 8.33 -9.29 13.82
C ILE A 420 8.39 -10.82 13.83
N SER A 421 8.74 -11.39 14.99
CA SER A 421 8.73 -12.85 15.17
C SER A 421 7.30 -13.43 15.08
N PRO A 422 7.11 -14.76 15.00
CA PRO A 422 5.78 -15.33 14.84
C PRO A 422 4.88 -14.96 16.01
N ARG A 423 3.62 -14.68 15.70
CA ARG A 423 2.61 -14.57 16.74
C ARG A 423 2.33 -15.94 17.33
N THR A 424 2.09 -16.00 18.64
CA THR A 424 1.66 -17.23 19.29
C THR A 424 0.33 -17.02 19.99
N ILE A 425 -0.37 -18.12 20.28
CA ILE A 425 -1.64 -18.12 21.04
C ILE A 425 -1.51 -17.50 22.44
N LYS A 426 -0.28 -17.31 22.96
CA LYS A 426 0.01 -16.70 24.26
C LYS A 426 0.52 -15.26 24.14
N GLY A 427 0.34 -14.63 22.98
CA GLY A 427 1.08 -13.42 22.63
C GLY A 427 2.44 -13.78 22.02
N GLY A 428 2.90 -12.96 21.09
CA GLY A 428 4.12 -13.12 20.30
C GLY A 428 4.27 -11.92 19.38
N GLY A 429 5.23 -11.97 18.45
CA GLY A 429 5.49 -10.84 17.57
C GLY A 429 6.34 -9.75 18.21
N ASN A 430 7.49 -10.15 18.75
CA ASN A 430 8.47 -9.20 19.23
C ASN A 430 9.27 -8.64 18.04
N ILE A 431 9.71 -7.39 18.14
CA ILE A 431 10.50 -6.74 17.10
C ILE A 431 11.94 -7.26 17.17
N ARG A 432 12.47 -7.74 16.04
CA ARG A 432 13.77 -8.42 15.96
C ARG A 432 14.82 -7.68 15.19
N ALA A 433 14.37 -6.93 14.20
CA ALA A 433 15.18 -6.01 13.44
C ALA A 433 14.26 -4.92 12.91
N TRP A 434 14.80 -3.74 12.69
CA TRP A 434 14.00 -2.59 12.27
C TRP A 434 14.88 -1.59 11.52
N ILE A 435 14.21 -0.70 10.79
CA ILE A 435 14.81 0.51 10.24
C ILE A 435 13.76 1.60 10.26
N HIS A 436 14.17 2.82 10.61
CA HIS A 436 13.34 4.02 10.44
C HIS A 436 13.95 4.85 9.33
N ARG A 437 13.10 5.45 8.49
CA ARG A 437 13.50 6.52 7.59
C ARG A 437 12.70 7.78 7.86
N PRO A 438 13.34 8.94 7.88
CA PRO A 438 14.79 9.13 7.72
C PRO A 438 15.58 8.62 8.94
N CYS A 439 16.87 8.37 8.75
CA CYS A 439 17.77 8.10 9.86
C CYS A 439 18.18 9.45 10.50
N VAL A 440 18.34 9.48 11.82
CA VAL A 440 18.73 10.69 12.57
C VAL A 440 19.97 10.34 13.41
N PRO A 441 21.01 11.19 13.48
CA PRO A 441 21.10 12.56 12.95
C PRO A 441 21.50 12.66 11.47
N ASN A 442 21.99 11.59 10.86
CA ASN A 442 22.40 11.57 9.46
C ASN A 442 21.42 10.74 8.64
N ASP A 443 21.17 11.15 7.39
CA ASP A 443 20.39 10.34 6.46
C ASP A 443 21.05 8.97 6.25
N CYS A 444 20.22 7.95 6.06
CA CYS A 444 20.61 6.55 6.14
C CYS A 444 21.74 6.24 5.15
N VAL A 445 22.96 5.99 5.67
CA VAL A 445 24.07 5.52 4.83
C VAL A 445 23.80 4.07 4.45
N ALA A 446 23.84 3.78 3.14
CA ALA A 446 23.74 2.42 2.64
C ALA A 446 24.82 1.54 3.28
N PRO A 447 24.46 0.41 3.92
CA PRO A 447 25.44 -0.44 4.57
C PRO A 447 26.31 -1.15 3.53
N GLU A 448 27.54 -1.50 3.89
CA GLU A 448 28.51 -2.05 2.93
C GLU A 448 28.02 -3.32 2.21
N TRP A 449 27.26 -4.18 2.88
CA TRP A 449 26.72 -5.41 2.28
C TRP A 449 25.73 -5.16 1.13
N LEU A 450 25.14 -3.96 1.08
CA LEU A 450 24.26 -3.54 -0.01
C LEU A 450 25.04 -3.17 -1.28
N ILE A 451 26.25 -2.63 -1.11
CA ILE A 451 27.06 -2.07 -2.20
C ILE A 451 28.27 -2.94 -2.57
N LYS A 452 28.65 -3.89 -1.71
CA LYS A 452 29.80 -4.80 -1.89
C LYS A 452 29.37 -6.27 -1.76
N ASN A 453 30.10 -7.13 -2.46
CA ASN A 453 30.03 -8.58 -2.30
C ASN A 453 30.78 -9.03 -1.04
N PRO A 454 30.62 -10.28 -0.56
CA PRO A 454 31.36 -10.81 0.58
C PRO A 454 32.89 -10.76 0.43
N ASP A 455 33.40 -10.76 -0.79
CA ASP A 455 34.84 -10.64 -1.10
C ASP A 455 35.34 -9.17 -1.16
N GLY A 456 34.48 -8.21 -0.84
CA GLY A 456 34.78 -6.78 -0.85
C GLY A 456 34.73 -6.12 -2.24
N SER A 457 34.52 -6.89 -3.31
CA SER A 457 34.32 -6.35 -4.64
C SER A 457 33.02 -5.55 -4.72
N ALA A 458 32.96 -4.57 -5.63
CA ALA A 458 31.73 -3.82 -5.87
C ALA A 458 30.64 -4.79 -6.34
N ARG A 459 29.45 -4.69 -5.73
CA ARG A 459 28.32 -5.50 -6.13
C ARG A 459 27.86 -5.04 -7.52
N ALA A 460 27.90 -5.95 -8.48
CA ALA A 460 27.56 -5.64 -9.88
C ALA A 460 26.11 -5.15 -10.05
N ILE A 461 25.21 -5.54 -9.14
CA ILE A 461 23.82 -5.10 -9.10
C ILE A 461 23.55 -4.43 -7.74
N PRO A 462 23.45 -3.09 -7.68
CA PRO A 462 23.16 -2.38 -6.43
C PRO A 462 21.68 -2.44 -6.01
N LEU A 463 20.79 -2.87 -6.92
CA LEU A 463 19.37 -3.11 -6.66
C LEU A 463 19.10 -4.61 -6.49
N PRO A 464 17.94 -4.98 -5.94
CA PRO A 464 17.44 -6.34 -6.05
C PRO A 464 17.44 -6.86 -7.50
N GLN A 465 17.69 -8.16 -7.66
CA GLN A 465 18.02 -8.77 -8.95
C GLN A 465 16.87 -8.65 -9.95
N THR A 466 15.65 -9.02 -9.56
CA THR A 466 14.50 -8.90 -10.45
C THR A 466 14.15 -7.45 -10.75
N LEU A 467 14.30 -6.52 -9.80
CA LEU A 467 14.11 -5.09 -10.07
C LEU A 467 15.14 -4.53 -11.06
N ALA A 468 16.40 -4.96 -10.96
CA ALA A 468 17.42 -4.57 -11.93
C ALA A 468 17.11 -5.07 -13.34
N MET A 469 16.58 -6.29 -13.46
CA MET A 469 16.09 -6.83 -14.73
C MET A 469 14.92 -6.01 -15.29
N VAL A 470 13.98 -5.57 -14.44
CA VAL A 470 12.85 -4.74 -14.86
C VAL A 470 13.31 -3.37 -15.36
N LEU A 471 14.21 -2.72 -14.63
CA LEU A 471 14.66 -1.36 -14.94
C LEU A 471 15.64 -1.30 -16.12
N ASN A 472 16.42 -2.36 -16.34
CA ASN A 472 17.35 -2.43 -17.46
C ASN A 472 17.39 -3.84 -18.08
N PRO A 473 16.31 -4.23 -18.80
CA PRO A 473 16.19 -5.57 -19.35
C PRO A 473 17.31 -5.92 -20.33
N ALA A 474 17.71 -4.96 -21.19
CA ALA A 474 18.76 -5.18 -22.18
C ALA A 474 20.11 -5.56 -21.55
N LYS A 475 20.39 -5.07 -20.34
CA LYS A 475 21.63 -5.37 -19.63
C LYS A 475 21.53 -6.64 -18.78
N TYR A 476 20.45 -6.77 -18.00
CA TYR A 476 20.39 -7.77 -16.92
C TYR A 476 19.44 -8.95 -17.17
N ALA A 477 18.50 -8.83 -18.11
CA ALA A 477 17.57 -9.91 -18.44
C ALA A 477 18.07 -10.76 -19.63
N ARG A 478 17.68 -12.03 -19.62
CA ARG A 478 17.82 -13.01 -20.69
C ARG A 478 16.43 -13.53 -21.01
N LYS A 479 15.92 -13.21 -22.20
CA LYS A 479 14.59 -13.64 -22.62
C LYS A 479 14.63 -15.10 -23.03
N VAL A 480 13.84 -15.95 -22.38
CA VAL A 480 13.69 -17.37 -22.73
C VAL A 480 13.13 -17.45 -24.15
N PRO A 481 13.86 -18.04 -25.12
CA PRO A 481 13.40 -18.18 -26.50
C PRO A 481 12.32 -19.27 -26.60
N GLU A 482 11.56 -19.27 -27.70
CA GLU A 482 10.70 -20.41 -28.04
C GLU A 482 11.55 -21.56 -28.55
N LEU A 483 11.46 -22.73 -27.91
CA LEU A 483 12.31 -23.90 -28.21
C LEU A 483 11.50 -25.18 -28.42
N THR A 484 10.16 -25.11 -28.43
CA THR A 484 9.28 -26.25 -28.69
C THR A 484 9.64 -26.91 -30.02
N GLY A 485 9.73 -28.25 -30.03
CA GLY A 485 10.12 -29.02 -31.22
C GLY A 485 11.62 -29.20 -31.44
N LEU A 486 12.49 -28.50 -30.71
CA LEU A 486 13.95 -28.71 -30.78
C LEU A 486 14.41 -29.94 -30.00
N THR A 487 15.59 -30.46 -30.32
CA THR A 487 16.23 -31.55 -29.56
C THR A 487 16.94 -31.03 -28.31
N ALA A 488 17.22 -31.91 -27.34
CA ALA A 488 17.91 -31.54 -26.10
C ALA A 488 19.29 -30.86 -26.34
N GLU A 489 20.03 -31.30 -27.36
CA GLU A 489 21.33 -30.74 -27.72
C GLU A 489 21.19 -29.32 -28.29
N GLN A 490 20.24 -29.11 -29.20
CA GLN A 490 19.94 -27.80 -29.78
C GLN A 490 19.53 -26.80 -28.70
N VAL A 491 18.69 -27.23 -27.75
CA VAL A 491 18.21 -26.41 -26.63
C VAL A 491 19.35 -26.02 -25.71
N THR A 492 20.23 -26.96 -25.37
CA THR A 492 21.39 -26.69 -24.50
C THR A 492 22.28 -25.61 -25.13
N GLY A 493 22.56 -25.70 -26.43
CA GLY A 493 23.33 -24.68 -27.15
C GLY A 493 22.63 -23.31 -27.20
N ALA A 494 21.33 -23.30 -27.48
CA ALA A 494 20.54 -22.06 -27.57
C ALA A 494 20.47 -21.31 -26.22
N LEU A 495 20.28 -22.04 -25.11
CA LEU A 495 20.23 -21.45 -23.77
C LEU A 495 21.63 -21.00 -23.31
N ALA A 496 22.68 -21.78 -23.55
CA ALA A 496 24.04 -21.41 -23.19
C ALA A 496 24.50 -20.12 -23.89
N ALA A 497 24.10 -19.90 -25.15
CA ALA A 497 24.38 -18.65 -25.88
C ALA A 497 23.75 -17.40 -25.23
N LEU A 498 22.73 -17.59 -24.39
CA LEU A 498 22.07 -16.54 -23.62
C LEU A 498 22.53 -16.51 -22.17
N ASP A 499 23.57 -17.27 -21.80
CA ASP A 499 24.01 -17.44 -20.42
C ASP A 499 22.88 -18.00 -19.53
N LEU A 500 22.10 -18.94 -20.06
CA LEU A 500 21.08 -19.70 -19.35
C LEU A 500 21.47 -21.18 -19.27
N VAL A 501 21.05 -21.83 -18.20
CA VAL A 501 21.42 -23.23 -17.91
C VAL A 501 20.23 -24.15 -18.18
N ALA A 502 20.38 -25.09 -19.10
CA ALA A 502 19.35 -26.09 -19.40
C ALA A 502 19.34 -27.22 -18.36
N GLN A 503 18.16 -27.56 -17.82
CA GLN A 503 17.93 -28.75 -17.00
C GLN A 503 16.93 -29.66 -17.71
N ILE A 504 17.44 -30.74 -18.33
CA ILE A 504 16.64 -31.63 -19.19
C ILE A 504 15.95 -32.73 -18.37
N PHE A 505 14.65 -32.90 -18.57
CA PHE A 505 13.83 -33.97 -17.99
C PHE A 505 13.17 -34.77 -19.11
N ASP A 506 13.46 -36.08 -19.21
CA ASP A 506 12.82 -36.97 -20.17
C ASP A 506 11.53 -37.55 -19.58
N GLN A 507 10.41 -37.32 -20.25
CA GLN A 507 9.08 -37.79 -19.85
C GLN A 507 8.65 -39.05 -20.62
N SER A 508 9.52 -39.61 -21.46
CA SER A 508 9.17 -40.75 -22.32
C SER A 508 9.09 -42.05 -21.51
N PRO A 509 8.02 -42.85 -21.61
CA PRO A 509 7.87 -44.08 -20.83
C PRO A 509 8.82 -45.21 -21.23
N ASN A 510 9.50 -45.11 -22.37
CA ASN A 510 10.44 -46.13 -22.86
C ASN A 510 11.71 -45.50 -23.45
N SER A 511 12.86 -46.13 -23.21
CA SER A 511 14.21 -45.75 -23.69
C SER A 511 14.44 -46.02 -25.19
N GLY A 512 13.40 -45.92 -26.03
CA GLY A 512 13.48 -46.19 -27.47
C GLY A 512 14.32 -45.17 -28.24
N LYS A 513 14.75 -45.55 -29.45
CA LYS A 513 15.58 -44.73 -30.38
C LYS A 513 14.87 -43.52 -31.02
N ALA A 514 13.63 -43.23 -30.64
CA ALA A 514 12.90 -42.10 -31.19
C ALA A 514 13.52 -40.76 -30.76
N THR A 515 13.58 -39.80 -31.69
CA THR A 515 14.04 -38.43 -31.43
C THR A 515 13.10 -37.78 -30.42
N ARG A 516 13.68 -37.26 -29.34
CA ARG A 516 12.95 -36.54 -28.29
C ARG A 516 13.01 -35.06 -28.58
N THR A 517 11.86 -34.40 -28.56
CA THR A 517 11.75 -32.97 -28.77
C THR A 517 11.16 -32.30 -27.56
N VAL A 518 11.46 -31.01 -27.38
CA VAL A 518 10.87 -30.21 -26.31
C VAL A 518 9.37 -30.14 -26.49
N ARG A 519 8.64 -30.53 -25.45
CA ARG A 519 7.18 -30.38 -25.34
C ARG A 519 6.81 -29.19 -24.47
N GLU A 520 7.55 -28.98 -23.40
CA GLU A 520 7.27 -27.95 -22.42
C GLU A 520 8.56 -27.41 -21.83
N MET A 521 8.51 -26.14 -21.43
CA MET A 521 9.59 -25.46 -20.72
C MET A 521 9.02 -24.71 -19.53
N SER A 522 9.80 -24.67 -18.45
CA SER A 522 9.52 -23.83 -17.30
C SER A 522 10.80 -23.13 -16.85
N PRO A 523 10.83 -21.78 -16.80
CA PRO A 523 9.75 -20.86 -17.17
C PRO A 523 9.40 -20.86 -18.67
N LYS A 524 8.21 -20.37 -19.03
CA LYS A 524 7.70 -20.36 -20.42
C LYS A 524 8.50 -19.42 -21.33
N ALA A 525 8.41 -19.64 -22.63
CA ALA A 525 8.95 -18.72 -23.63
C ALA A 525 8.48 -17.27 -23.39
N GLY A 526 9.37 -16.31 -23.61
CA GLY A 526 9.12 -14.89 -23.37
C GLY A 526 9.43 -14.41 -21.94
N THR A 527 9.66 -15.32 -21.00
CA THR A 527 10.06 -14.97 -19.62
C THR A 527 11.46 -14.36 -19.60
N ASN A 528 11.67 -13.31 -18.80
CA ASN A 528 12.98 -12.72 -18.55
C ASN A 528 13.64 -13.35 -17.33
N LEU A 529 14.87 -13.85 -17.47
CA LEU A 529 15.64 -14.48 -16.40
C LEU A 529 17.00 -13.81 -16.21
N PRO A 530 17.61 -13.86 -15.02
CA PRO A 530 18.98 -13.40 -14.86
C PRO A 530 19.97 -14.36 -15.54
N ALA A 531 21.19 -13.87 -15.77
CA ALA A 531 22.33 -14.69 -16.16
C ALA A 531 22.54 -15.88 -15.19
N GLY A 532 22.88 -17.05 -15.73
CA GLY A 532 23.06 -18.31 -15.01
C GLY A 532 21.77 -18.99 -14.55
N ALA A 533 20.59 -18.42 -14.84
CA ALA A 533 19.32 -19.01 -14.42
C ALA A 533 19.03 -20.34 -15.11
N GLN A 534 18.38 -21.23 -14.37
CA GLN A 534 18.01 -22.56 -14.86
C GLN A 534 16.66 -22.53 -15.59
N VAL A 535 16.60 -23.22 -16.73
CA VAL A 535 15.37 -23.49 -17.48
C VAL A 535 15.14 -24.99 -17.47
N LYS A 536 14.04 -25.43 -16.87
CA LYS A 536 13.60 -26.83 -16.91
C LYS A 536 12.97 -27.12 -18.26
N VAL A 537 13.49 -28.13 -18.95
CA VAL A 537 13.06 -28.49 -20.30
C VAL A 537 12.56 -29.93 -20.27
N TYR A 538 11.28 -30.11 -20.58
CA TYR A 538 10.65 -31.42 -20.64
C TYR A 538 10.62 -31.90 -22.08
N VAL A 539 11.28 -33.03 -22.33
CA VAL A 539 11.36 -33.65 -23.66
C VAL A 539 10.53 -34.92 -23.73
N GLY A 540 9.94 -35.19 -24.89
CA GLY A 540 9.19 -36.41 -25.15
C GLY A 540 9.26 -36.81 -26.61
N VAL A 541 8.88 -38.04 -26.92
CA VAL A 541 8.65 -38.50 -28.30
C VAL A 541 7.41 -37.75 -28.84
N PRO A 542 7.36 -37.25 -30.08
CA PRO A 542 6.15 -36.62 -30.64
C PRO A 542 4.92 -37.54 -30.55
N ASP A 543 3.75 -36.99 -30.23
CA ASP A 543 2.49 -37.76 -30.33
C ASP A 543 2.28 -38.14 -31.80
N ALA A 544 2.04 -39.44 -32.04
CA ALA A 544 1.88 -40.00 -33.39
C ALA A 544 0.53 -39.62 -34.03
#